data_AF-A0A1C3NXR8-F1
#
_entry.id   AF-A0A1C3NXR8-F1
#
_cell.length_a   1.000
_cell.length_b   1.000
_cell.length_c   1.000
_cell.angle_alpha   90.00
_cell.angle_beta   90.00
_cell.angle_gamma   90.00
#
_symmetry.space_group_name_H-M   'P 1'
#
loop_
_entity.id
_entity.type
_entity.pdbx_description
1 polymer ?
#
loop_
_entity_poly.entity_id
_entity_poly.type
_entity_poly.pdbx_seq_one_letter_code
_entity_poly.pdbx_strand_id
1 'polypeptide(L)'
;MLKIDVEGAEHLVLEGGLRLLRETRPTVICEVAPANAGQVTKIFTEHGYLIFDASHPAGTREPVDSAPWATLALAAGRADRPATTDNGGQQR
;
A
#
# COMPACT_ATOMS: atom_id res chain seq x y z
N MET A 1 -0.68 -4.44 9.19
CA MET A 1 -0.15 -4.26 7.82
C MET A 1 -0.64 -5.43 6.99
N LEU A 2 -0.99 -5.22 5.73
CA LEU A 2 -1.42 -6.27 4.79
C LEU A 2 -0.43 -6.32 3.61
N LYS A 3 0.14 -7.48 3.31
CA LYS A 3 0.88 -7.72 2.06
C LYS A 3 -0.01 -8.54 1.12
N ILE A 4 -0.10 -8.14 -0.14
CA ILE A 4 -0.77 -8.88 -1.21
C ILE A 4 0.28 -9.17 -2.27
N ASP A 5 0.50 -10.45 -2.52
CA ASP A 5 1.50 -10.96 -3.43
C ASP A 5 0.89 -12.21 -4.07
N VAL A 6 0.05 -11.95 -5.07
CA VAL A 6 -0.75 -12.96 -5.76
C VAL A 6 -0.66 -12.69 -7.25
N GLU A 7 -0.55 -13.75 -8.04
CA GLU A 7 -0.38 -13.65 -9.48
C GLU A 7 -1.70 -13.25 -10.16
N GLY A 8 -1.90 -11.94 -10.38
CA GLY A 8 -2.98 -11.38 -11.20
C GLY A 8 -4.39 -11.36 -10.57
N ALA A 9 -4.52 -11.74 -9.30
CA ALA A 9 -5.79 -11.79 -8.56
C ALA A 9 -5.93 -10.72 -7.45
N GLU A 10 -5.02 -9.75 -7.40
CA GLU A 10 -4.92 -8.75 -6.33
C GLU A 10 -6.17 -7.86 -6.23
N HIS A 11 -6.83 -7.56 -7.36
CA HIS A 11 -8.09 -6.82 -7.34
C HIS A 11 -9.20 -7.64 -6.65
N LEU A 12 -9.28 -8.95 -6.89
CA LEU A 12 -10.25 -9.83 -6.24
C LEU A 12 -10.00 -9.96 -4.73
N VAL A 13 -8.72 -10.01 -4.32
CA VAL A 13 -8.35 -10.00 -2.90
C VAL A 13 -8.84 -8.72 -2.22
N LEU A 14 -8.65 -7.57 -2.87
CA LEU A 14 -9.11 -6.29 -2.33
C LEU A 14 -10.64 -6.18 -2.29
N GLU A 15 -11.34 -6.67 -3.32
CA GLU A 15 -12.82 -6.73 -3.34
C GLU A 15 -13.40 -7.63 -2.25
N GLY A 16 -12.77 -8.77 -1.96
CA GLY A 16 -13.13 -9.59 -0.80
C GLY A 16 -12.81 -8.90 0.54
N GLY A 17 -11.90 -7.93 0.52
CA GLY A 17 -11.34 -7.24 1.69
C GLY A 17 -11.91 -5.84 1.97
N LEU A 18 -12.94 -5.36 1.28
CA LEU A 18 -13.41 -3.97 1.41
C LEU A 18 -13.74 -3.56 2.86
N ARG A 19 -14.34 -4.47 3.64
CA ARG A 19 -14.61 -4.23 5.07
C ARG A 19 -13.33 -4.00 5.87
N LEU A 20 -12.26 -4.74 5.58
CA LEU A 20 -10.96 -4.56 6.22
C LEU A 20 -10.37 -3.18 5.89
N LEU A 21 -10.42 -2.78 4.61
CA LEU A 21 -9.97 -1.46 4.15
C LEU A 21 -10.75 -0.33 4.82
N ARG A 22 -12.07 -0.48 4.97
CA ARG A 22 -12.94 0.52 5.60
C ARG A 22 -12.71 0.64 7.11
N GLU A 23 -12.70 -0.49 7.82
CA GLU A 23 -12.78 -0.50 9.29
C GLU A 23 -11.41 -0.40 9.96
N THR A 24 -10.43 -1.16 9.46
CA THR A 24 -9.12 -1.25 10.10
C THR A 24 -8.07 -0.34 9.45
N ARG A 25 -8.36 0.11 8.21
CA ARG A 25 -7.55 1.03 7.42
C ARG A 25 -6.05 0.66 7.43
N PRO A 26 -5.67 -0.59 7.09
CA PRO A 26 -4.28 -1.04 7.19
C PRO A 26 -3.39 -0.34 6.17
N THR A 27 -2.09 -0.24 6.44
CA THR A 27 -1.09 -0.03 5.39
C THR A 27 -1.04 -1.28 4.53
N VAL A 28 -1.14 -1.11 3.21
CA VAL A 28 -1.15 -2.20 2.23
C VAL A 28 0.09 -2.11 1.36
N ILE A 29 0.79 -3.22 1.19
CA ILE A 29 1.83 -3.40 0.17
C ILE A 29 1.29 -4.43 -0.80
N CYS A 30 1.26 -4.13 -2.09
CA CYS A 30 0.62 -4.96 -3.09
C CYS A 30 1.46 -5.02 -4.35
N GLU A 31 1.75 -6.22 -4.84
CA GLU A 31 2.24 -6.39 -6.21
C GLU A 31 1.06 -6.32 -7.17
N VAL A 32 1.06 -5.33 -8.06
CA VAL A 32 -0.09 -5.05 -8.94
C VAL A 32 0.30 -5.26 -10.39
N ALA A 33 -0.34 -6.23 -11.03
CA ALA A 33 -0.19 -6.46 -12.45
C ALA A 33 -0.76 -5.27 -13.25
N PRO A 34 -0.13 -4.89 -14.38
CA PRO A 34 -0.61 -3.75 -15.20
C PRO A 34 -2.07 -3.86 -15.62
N ALA A 35 -2.56 -5.08 -15.87
CA ALA A 35 -3.96 -5.34 -16.25
C ALA A 35 -4.97 -4.97 -15.15
N ASN A 36 -4.55 -4.97 -13.88
CA ASN A 36 -5.40 -4.71 -12.72
C ASN A 36 -5.19 -3.31 -12.11
N ALA A 37 -4.19 -2.56 -12.58
CA ALA A 37 -3.80 -1.27 -12.01
C ALA A 37 -4.98 -0.30 -11.89
N GLY A 38 -5.85 -0.21 -12.90
CA GLY A 38 -7.03 0.67 -12.88
C GLY A 38 -8.03 0.30 -11.78
N GLN A 39 -8.32 -0.99 -11.62
CA GLN A 39 -9.28 -1.47 -10.62
C GLN A 39 -8.74 -1.35 -9.19
N VAL A 40 -7.46 -1.71 -8.98
CA VAL A 40 -6.78 -1.54 -7.70
C VAL A 40 -6.73 -0.06 -7.29
N THR A 41 -6.38 0.82 -8.24
CA THR A 41 -6.39 2.28 -8.03
C THR A 41 -7.76 2.77 -7.58
N LYS A 42 -8.81 2.35 -8.29
CA LYS A 42 -10.19 2.70 -7.95
C LYS A 42 -10.55 2.25 -6.53
N ILE A 43 -10.26 1.01 -6.17
CA ILE A 43 -10.60 0.49 -4.83
C ILE A 43 -9.90 1.31 -3.73
N PHE A 44 -8.60 1.57 -3.86
CA PHE A 44 -7.86 2.34 -2.86
C PHE A 44 -8.38 3.78 -2.76
N THR A 45 -8.54 4.47 -3.89
CA THR A 45 -9.01 5.87 -3.90
C THR A 45 -10.42 6.01 -3.32
N GLU A 46 -11.35 5.11 -3.66
CA GLU A 46 -12.71 5.08 -3.10
C GLU A 46 -12.73 4.86 -1.58
N HIS A 47 -11.72 4.18 -1.03
CA HIS A 47 -11.56 3.95 0.42
C HIS A 47 -10.69 5.00 1.12
N GLY A 48 -10.37 6.11 0.42
CA GLY A 48 -9.61 7.22 0.98
C GLY A 48 -8.15 6.88 1.27
N TYR A 49 -7.53 6.10 0.38
CA TYR A 49 -6.10 5.82 0.40
C TYR A 49 -5.34 6.69 -0.59
N LEU A 50 -4.11 7.04 -0.22
CA LEU A 50 -3.08 7.54 -1.13
C LEU A 50 -2.22 6.35 -1.58
N ILE A 51 -1.82 6.37 -2.84
CA ILE A 51 -1.05 5.32 -3.50
C ILE A 51 0.35 5.86 -3.75
N PHE A 52 1.37 5.05 -3.49
CA PHE A 52 2.78 5.38 -3.66
C PHE A 52 3.50 4.25 -4.37
N ASP A 53 4.63 4.56 -4.99
CA ASP A 53 5.57 3.57 -5.51
C ASP A 53 6.62 3.22 -4.44
N ALA A 54 6.51 2.02 -3.89
CA ALA A 54 7.39 1.49 -2.86
C ALA A 54 8.81 1.18 -3.37
N SER A 55 9.05 1.20 -4.69
CA SER A 55 10.40 1.08 -5.26
C SER A 55 11.26 2.30 -4.94
N HIS A 56 10.64 3.44 -4.63
CA HIS A 56 11.34 4.63 -4.16
C HIS A 56 11.60 4.57 -2.65
N PRO A 57 12.67 5.23 -2.15
CA PRO A 57 12.94 5.32 -0.72
C PRO A 57 11.78 5.90 0.09
N ALA A 58 11.58 5.38 1.30
CA ALA A 58 10.56 5.89 2.19
C ALA A 58 10.85 7.33 2.65
N GLY A 59 9.82 8.15 2.72
CA GLY A 59 9.94 9.59 3.04
C GLY A 59 10.32 10.46 1.85
N THR A 60 10.57 9.89 0.67
CA THR A 60 10.78 10.62 -0.60
C THR A 60 9.70 10.34 -1.64
N ARG A 61 8.66 9.58 -1.27
CA ARG A 61 7.60 9.16 -2.18
C ARG A 61 6.55 10.24 -2.27
N GLU A 62 6.15 10.57 -3.49
CA GLU A 62 4.95 11.36 -3.76
C GLU A 62 3.78 10.45 -4.12
N PRO A 63 2.53 10.84 -3.80
CA PRO A 63 1.37 10.08 -4.25
C PRO A 63 1.32 10.00 -5.79
N VAL A 64 0.88 8.85 -6.30
CA VAL A 64 0.69 8.61 -7.72
C VAL A 64 -0.77 8.29 -8.04
N ASP A 65 -1.19 8.63 -9.26
CA ASP A 65 -2.58 8.48 -9.70
C ASP A 65 -2.96 7.05 -10.13
N SER A 66 -1.98 6.15 -10.21
CA SER A 66 -2.18 4.74 -10.60
C SER A 66 -1.31 3.82 -9.76
N ALA A 67 -1.87 2.69 -9.35
CA ALA A 67 -1.17 1.61 -8.66
C ALA A 67 -0.01 1.04 -9.51
N PRO A 68 1.27 1.28 -9.13
CA PRO A 68 2.42 0.67 -9.81
C PRO A 68 2.61 -0.79 -9.38
N TRP A 69 3.55 -1.49 -10.00
CA TRP A 69 3.91 -2.85 -9.58
C TRP A 69 4.20 -2.91 -8.07
N ALA A 70 5.09 -2.06 -7.56
CA ALA A 70 5.41 -1.99 -6.15
C ALA A 70 4.45 -1.03 -5.40
N THR A 71 3.15 -1.34 -5.37
CA THR A 71 2.16 -0.45 -4.73
C THR A 71 2.32 -0.44 -3.21
N LEU A 72 2.41 0.77 -2.65
CA LEU A 72 2.17 1.05 -1.24
C LEU A 72 0.91 1.92 -1.12
N ALA A 73 -0.09 1.46 -0.38
CA ALA A 73 -1.30 2.23 -0.09
C ALA A 73 -1.36 2.60 1.39
N LEU A 74 -1.51 3.90 1.66
CA LEU A 74 -1.66 4.47 2.99
C LEU A 74 -3.02 5.15 3.13
N ALA A 75 -3.77 4.81 4.18
CA ALA A 75 -4.99 5.52 4.52
C ALA A 75 -4.68 7.01 4.78
N ALA A 76 -5.51 7.91 4.26
CA ALA A 76 -5.35 9.35 4.45
C ALA A 76 -5.11 9.69 5.93
N GLY A 77 -4.07 10.49 6.20
CA GLY A 77 -3.61 10.84 7.55
C GLY A 77 -2.48 9.95 8.10
N ARG A 78 -2.11 8.85 7.42
CA ARG A 78 -0.87 8.12 7.72
C ARG A 78 0.30 8.70 6.91
N ALA A 79 1.42 8.97 7.58
CA ALA A 79 2.65 9.41 6.93
C ALA A 79 3.44 8.24 6.34
N ASP A 80 4.03 8.44 5.17
CA ASP A 80 5.08 7.57 4.63
C ASP A 80 6.37 7.80 5.42
N ARG A 81 6.61 6.95 6.43
CA ARG A 81 7.81 7.06 7.26
C ARG A 81 8.83 6.00 6.84
N PRO A 82 10.13 6.34 6.86
CA PRO A 82 11.17 5.32 6.82
C PRO A 82 10.93 4.30 7.93
N ALA A 83 11.17 3.03 7.63
CA ALA A 83 11.19 1.99 8.66
C ALA A 83 12.14 2.47 9.75
N THR A 84 11.64 2.67 10.97
CA THR A 84 12.47 3.01 12.11
C THR A 84 13.60 1.99 12.16
N THR A 85 14.85 2.44 11.93
CA THR A 85 16.02 1.67 12.33
C THR A 85 15.88 1.48 13.83
N ASP A 86 15.43 0.30 14.23
CA ASP A 86 15.55 -0.18 15.59
C ASP A 86 17.06 -0.40 15.82
N ASN A 87 17.75 0.69 16.19
CA ASN A 87 19.08 0.60 16.76
C ASN A 87 18.89 0.03 18.17
N GLY A 88 18.68 -1.29 18.22
CA GLY A 88 18.77 -2.07 19.45
C GLY A 88 20.06 -1.69 20.15
N GLY A 89 19.91 -1.03 21.29
CA GLY A 89 21.02 -0.53 22.08
C GLY A 89 21.95 -1.68 22.45
N GLN A 90 23.14 -1.69 21.86
CA GLN A 90 24.29 -2.36 22.44
C GLN A 90 24.73 -1.53 23.65
N GLN A 91 24.12 -1.75 24.81
CA GLN A 91 24.70 -1.33 26.09
C GLN A 91 25.60 -2.46 26.59
N ARG A 92 26.90 -2.16 26.66
CA ARG A 92 27.87 -2.88 27.47
C ARG A 92 27.69 -2.50 28.93
#